data_AF-A0A2N0M771-F1
#
_entry.id   AF-A0A2N0M771-F1
#
_cell.length_a   1.000
_cell.length_b   1.000
_cell.length_c   1.000
_cell.angle_alpha   90.00
_cell.angle_beta   90.00
_cell.angle_gamma   90.00
#
_symmetry.space_group_name_H-M   'P 1'
#
loop_
_entity.id
_entity.type
_entity.pdbx_description
1 polymer ?
#
loop_
_entity_poly.entity_id
_entity_poly.type
_entity_poly.pdbx_seq_one_letter_code
_entity_poly.pdbx_strand_id
1 'polypeptide(L)'
;MGLVQNQVEAAGVATVSMTVQPHITASVGAPRAVYIRYPAGNQLGEAGKPIQQRAILTSALEAAIQIQTPGTIVELPYRWRRFPIQEDAQYAGESQGPRHVQVEAMGQALDSLARLVREYKEYLEGRAAQDAASAAPVPGLDRTFQTQIARLEQMAETLDTQVLDQLRELTNAIATMELRAIGKFV
;
A
#
# COMPACT_ATOMS: atom_id res chain seq x y z
N MET A 1 0.39 16.33 -12.69
CA MET A 1 -0.85 15.53 -12.79
C MET A 1 -2.06 16.43 -13.11
N GLY A 2 -2.50 17.33 -12.22
CA GLY A 2 -3.73 18.10 -12.43
C GLY A 2 -3.80 18.93 -13.73
N LEU A 3 -2.77 19.71 -14.06
CA LEU A 3 -2.79 20.55 -15.28
C LEU A 3 -2.99 19.75 -16.58
N VAL A 4 -2.20 18.69 -16.77
CA VAL A 4 -2.29 17.82 -17.96
C VAL A 4 -3.63 17.11 -17.99
N GLN A 5 -4.06 16.58 -16.84
CA GLN A 5 -5.32 15.85 -16.74
C GLN A 5 -6.51 16.73 -17.12
N ASN A 6 -6.56 17.97 -16.61
CA ASN A 6 -7.61 18.93 -16.97
C ASN A 6 -7.62 19.25 -18.47
N GLN A 7 -6.45 19.39 -19.10
CA GLN A 7 -6.38 19.65 -20.55
C GLN A 7 -6.90 18.47 -21.37
N VAL A 8 -6.63 17.24 -20.95
CA VAL A 8 -7.12 16.01 -21.60
C VAL A 8 -8.65 15.89 -21.44
N GLU A 9 -9.18 16.20 -20.27
CA GLU A 9 -10.64 16.20 -20.05
C GLU A 9 -11.35 17.31 -20.82
N ALA A 10 -10.74 18.50 -20.95
CA ALA A 10 -11.27 19.58 -21.78
C ALA A 10 -11.35 19.20 -23.27
N ALA A 11 -10.53 18.24 -23.73
CA ALA A 11 -10.60 17.66 -25.06
C ALA A 11 -11.64 16.52 -25.19
N GLY A 12 -12.42 16.25 -24.14
CA GLY A 12 -13.48 15.23 -24.15
C GLY A 12 -13.02 13.82 -23.81
N VAL A 13 -11.77 13.64 -23.35
CA VAL A 13 -11.24 12.32 -22.96
C VAL A 13 -11.31 12.17 -21.45
N ALA A 14 -12.08 11.20 -20.96
CA ALA A 14 -12.18 10.93 -19.54
C ALA A 14 -10.86 10.44 -18.96
N THR A 15 -10.52 10.89 -17.75
CA THR A 15 -9.27 10.51 -17.07
C THR A 15 -9.50 10.17 -15.61
N VAL A 16 -8.59 9.38 -15.04
CA VAL A 16 -8.52 9.13 -13.60
C VAL A 16 -7.05 8.97 -13.19
N SER A 17 -6.65 9.64 -12.10
CA SER A 17 -5.32 9.47 -11.53
C SER A 17 -5.34 8.43 -10.41
N MET A 18 -4.30 7.59 -10.31
CA MET A 18 -4.06 6.75 -9.13
C MET A 18 -3.02 7.42 -8.24
N THR A 19 -3.41 7.78 -7.02
CA THR A 19 -2.55 8.51 -6.08
C THR A 19 -2.25 7.72 -4.83
N VAL A 20 -1.05 7.94 -4.28
CA VAL A 20 -0.63 7.48 -2.95
C VAL A 20 -0.53 8.65 -1.96
N GLN A 21 -0.67 9.89 -2.44
CA GLN A 21 -0.63 11.13 -1.67
C GLN A 21 -1.85 12.00 -2.04
N PRO A 22 -3.03 11.75 -1.43
CA PRO A 22 -4.28 12.41 -1.82
C PRO A 22 -4.26 13.91 -1.54
N HIS A 23 -3.59 14.36 -0.48
CA HIS A 23 -3.47 15.78 -0.13
C HIS A 23 -2.72 16.59 -1.21
N ILE A 24 -1.61 16.07 -1.75
CA ILE A 24 -0.91 16.69 -2.88
C ILE A 24 -1.75 16.64 -4.15
N THR A 25 -2.49 15.55 -4.36
CA THR A 25 -3.32 15.38 -5.56
C THR A 25 -4.49 16.37 -5.58
N ALA A 26 -5.07 16.63 -4.41
CA ALA A 26 -6.10 17.64 -4.22
C ALA A 26 -5.53 19.05 -4.46
N SER A 27 -4.34 19.37 -3.93
CA SER A 27 -3.75 20.71 -4.07
C SER A 27 -3.41 21.07 -5.51
N VAL A 28 -3.08 20.08 -6.35
CA VAL A 28 -2.82 20.30 -7.78
C VAL A 28 -4.08 20.30 -8.66
N GLY A 29 -5.27 20.14 -8.07
CA GLY A 29 -6.56 20.25 -8.77
C GLY A 29 -6.81 19.15 -9.80
N ALA A 30 -6.48 17.89 -9.49
CA ALA A 30 -6.82 16.78 -10.38
C ALA A 30 -8.36 16.61 -10.49
N PRO A 31 -8.94 16.50 -11.69
CA PRO A 31 -10.39 16.41 -11.85
C PRO A 31 -10.96 15.13 -11.24
N ARG A 32 -10.25 14.00 -11.33
CA ARG A 32 -10.66 12.71 -10.74
C ARG A 32 -9.45 11.93 -10.28
N ALA A 33 -9.51 11.36 -9.08
CA ALA A 33 -8.48 10.44 -8.62
C ALA A 33 -9.02 9.31 -7.73
N VAL A 34 -8.30 8.21 -7.70
CA VAL A 34 -8.44 7.15 -6.71
C VAL A 34 -7.21 7.13 -5.82
N TYR A 35 -7.42 7.08 -4.51
CA TYR A 35 -6.38 6.93 -3.51
C TYR A 35 -6.20 5.45 -3.18
N ILE A 36 -4.97 4.95 -3.26
CA ILE A 36 -4.61 3.61 -2.85
C ILE A 36 -3.49 3.67 -1.81
N ARG A 37 -3.64 2.91 -0.72
CA ARG A 37 -2.65 2.84 0.38
C ARG A 37 -1.53 1.86 0.06
N TYR A 38 -0.91 2.06 -1.10
CA TYR A 38 0.19 1.24 -1.58
C TYR A 38 1.44 2.13 -1.63
N PRO A 39 2.64 1.54 -1.56
CA PRO A 39 3.87 2.28 -1.75
C PRO A 39 3.92 2.98 -3.12
N ALA A 40 4.62 4.10 -3.18
CA ALA A 40 4.85 4.81 -4.44
C ALA A 40 5.53 3.88 -5.47
N GLY A 41 5.01 3.87 -6.71
CA GLY A 41 5.49 3.01 -7.79
C GLY A 41 4.81 1.63 -7.85
N ASN A 42 3.95 1.31 -6.89
CA ASN A 42 3.25 0.04 -6.81
C ASN A 42 1.73 0.19 -6.86
N GLN A 43 1.19 1.27 -7.42
CA GLN A 43 -0.25 1.55 -7.39
C GLN A 43 -1.13 0.43 -7.97
N LEU A 44 -0.61 -0.37 -8.91
CA LEU A 44 -1.33 -1.51 -9.50
C LEU A 44 -1.16 -2.82 -8.73
N GLY A 45 -0.32 -2.86 -7.69
CA GLY A 45 -0.10 -4.03 -6.86
C GLY A 45 1.23 -4.73 -7.05
N GLU A 46 1.31 -5.96 -6.56
CA GLU A 46 2.50 -6.78 -6.53
C GLU A 46 2.83 -7.32 -7.92
N ALA A 47 4.12 -7.53 -8.18
CA ALA A 47 4.57 -8.07 -9.45
C ALA A 47 4.05 -9.50 -9.64
N GLY A 48 3.57 -9.81 -10.85
CA GLY A 48 3.10 -11.16 -11.20
C GLY A 48 1.77 -11.57 -10.58
N LYS A 49 0.99 -10.66 -9.96
CA LYS A 49 -0.33 -10.93 -9.36
C LYS A 49 -1.47 -10.37 -10.23
N PRO A 50 -1.81 -11.01 -11.37
CA PRO A 50 -2.75 -10.44 -12.34
C PRO A 50 -4.19 -10.32 -11.83
N ILE A 51 -4.64 -11.16 -10.88
CA ILE A 51 -5.99 -11.03 -10.31
C ILE A 51 -6.07 -9.74 -9.48
N GLN A 52 -5.09 -9.50 -8.60
CA GLN A 52 -4.94 -8.27 -7.83
C GLN A 52 -4.87 -7.04 -8.75
N GLN A 53 -3.94 -7.07 -9.72
CA GLN A 53 -3.73 -5.94 -10.64
C GLN A 53 -4.99 -5.60 -11.43
N ARG A 54 -5.70 -6.60 -11.94
CA ARG A 54 -6.95 -6.42 -12.67
C ARG A 54 -8.05 -5.86 -11.78
N ALA A 55 -8.18 -6.33 -10.54
CA ALA A 55 -9.19 -5.81 -9.61
C ALA A 55 -8.95 -4.33 -9.26
N ILE A 56 -7.69 -3.95 -9.02
CA ILE A 56 -7.31 -2.57 -8.76
C ILE A 56 -7.59 -1.69 -9.99
N LEU A 57 -7.17 -2.12 -11.17
CA LEU A 57 -7.41 -1.40 -12.42
C LEU A 57 -8.91 -1.24 -12.71
N THR A 58 -9.68 -2.31 -12.53
CA THR A 58 -11.14 -2.29 -12.70
C THR A 58 -11.78 -1.27 -11.76
N SER A 59 -11.42 -1.28 -10.47
CA SER A 59 -11.94 -0.32 -9.51
C SER A 59 -11.58 1.13 -9.86
N ALA A 60 -10.37 1.37 -10.38
CA ALA A 60 -9.95 2.69 -10.83
C ALA A 60 -10.77 3.17 -12.04
N LEU A 61 -11.03 2.28 -13.01
CA LEU A 61 -11.84 2.59 -14.19
C LEU A 61 -13.32 2.78 -13.84
N GLU A 62 -13.87 1.97 -12.94
CA GLU A 62 -15.23 2.14 -12.41
C GLU A 62 -15.36 3.50 -11.70
N ALA A 63 -14.38 3.88 -10.89
CA ALA A 63 -14.35 5.20 -10.26
C ALA A 63 -14.33 6.34 -11.28
N ALA A 64 -13.62 6.17 -12.41
CA ALA A 64 -13.62 7.18 -13.48
C ALA A 64 -15.02 7.44 -14.06
N ILE A 65 -15.87 6.41 -14.08
CA ILE A 65 -17.27 6.48 -14.54
C ILE A 65 -18.19 7.03 -13.43
N GLN A 66 -17.96 6.63 -12.18
CA GLN A 66 -18.82 6.99 -11.05
C GLN A 66 -18.58 8.42 -10.55
N ILE A 67 -17.35 8.93 -10.62
CA ILE A 67 -17.03 10.29 -10.18
C ILE A 67 -17.61 11.30 -11.18
N GLN A 68 -18.67 11.98 -10.75
CA GLN A 68 -19.34 13.04 -11.53
C GLN A 68 -18.89 14.46 -11.15
N THR A 69 -18.32 14.62 -9.96
CA THR A 69 -17.89 15.93 -9.44
C THR A 69 -16.38 16.09 -9.60
N PRO A 70 -15.89 17.10 -10.34
CA PRO A 70 -14.46 17.39 -10.44
C PRO A 70 -13.82 17.64 -9.07
N GLY A 71 -12.56 17.23 -8.90
CA GLY A 71 -11.82 17.32 -7.64
C GLY A 71 -12.09 16.17 -6.66
N THR A 72 -12.94 15.20 -7.03
CA THR A 72 -13.25 14.08 -6.13
C THR A 72 -12.10 13.07 -6.11
N ILE A 73 -11.75 12.64 -4.89
CA ILE A 73 -10.78 11.58 -4.63
C ILE A 73 -11.49 10.50 -3.81
N VAL A 74 -11.53 9.26 -4.32
CA VAL A 74 -12.12 8.13 -3.61
C VAL A 74 -11.04 7.18 -3.11
N GLU A 75 -11.14 6.69 -1.87
CA GLU A 75 -10.22 5.69 -1.33
C GLU A 75 -10.61 4.28 -1.77
N LEU A 76 -9.66 3.52 -2.31
CA LEU A 76 -9.84 2.10 -2.61
C LEU A 76 -9.64 1.24 -1.35
N PRO A 77 -10.39 0.13 -1.21
CA PRO A 77 -10.35 -0.70 0.00
C PRO A 77 -9.10 -1.60 0.09
N TYR A 78 -8.17 -1.48 -0.85
CA TYR A 78 -7.01 -2.36 -0.93
C TYR A 78 -5.89 -1.89 0.01
N ARG A 79 -5.17 -2.86 0.58
CA ARG A 79 -3.96 -2.64 1.39
C ARG A 79 -2.79 -3.44 0.81
N TRP A 80 -1.59 -2.86 0.86
CA TRP A 80 -0.39 -3.48 0.29
C TRP A 80 -0.17 -4.87 0.90
N ARG A 81 0.00 -5.90 0.05
CA ARG A 81 0.17 -7.31 0.46
C ARG A 81 -0.93 -7.87 1.37
N ARG A 82 -2.09 -7.23 1.39
CA ARG A 82 -3.29 -7.66 2.11
C ARG A 82 -4.47 -7.68 1.15
N PHE A 83 -4.23 -8.16 -0.07
CA PHE A 83 -5.29 -8.32 -1.05
C PHE A 83 -6.15 -9.53 -0.65
N PRO A 84 -7.50 -9.46 -0.77
CA PRO A 84 -8.38 -10.52 -0.29
C PRO A 84 -8.16 -11.89 -0.95
N ILE A 85 -7.63 -11.91 -2.17
CA ILE A 85 -7.36 -13.12 -2.93
C ILE A 85 -5.86 -13.40 -2.85
N GLN A 86 -5.49 -14.56 -2.31
CA GLN A 86 -4.15 -15.08 -2.46
C GLN A 86 -4.03 -15.74 -3.83
N GLU A 87 -3.03 -15.31 -4.61
CA GLU A 87 -2.68 -15.92 -5.88
C GLU A 87 -1.17 -16.10 -5.93
N ASP A 88 -0.68 -17.08 -6.68
CA ASP A 88 0.75 -17.24 -6.93
C ASP A 88 1.24 -16.27 -8.03
N ALA A 89 2.54 -15.97 -8.04
CA ALA A 89 3.09 -15.11 -9.08
C ALA A 89 3.07 -15.83 -10.44
N GLN A 90 2.26 -15.33 -11.38
CA GLN A 90 2.12 -15.93 -12.72
C GLN A 90 3.24 -15.49 -13.68
N TYR A 91 3.88 -14.36 -13.40
CA TYR A 91 5.04 -13.87 -14.14
C TYR A 91 6.18 -13.58 -13.17
N ALA A 92 7.28 -14.32 -13.34
CA ALA A 92 8.50 -14.21 -12.53
C ALA A 92 9.66 -13.65 -13.35
N GLY A 93 9.38 -12.72 -14.28
CA GLY A 93 10.46 -12.01 -14.96
C GLY A 93 11.30 -11.24 -13.96
N GLU A 94 12.62 -11.29 -14.12
CA GLU A 94 13.51 -10.50 -13.28
C GLU A 94 13.43 -9.03 -13.69
N SER A 95 13.02 -8.17 -12.75
CA SER A 95 13.19 -6.72 -12.92
C SER A 95 14.68 -6.41 -13.08
N GLN A 96 15.03 -5.70 -14.15
CA GLN A 96 16.40 -5.18 -14.38
C GLN A 96 16.61 -3.80 -13.73
N GLY A 97 15.74 -3.41 -12.79
CA GLY A 97 15.93 -2.21 -12.00
C GLY A 97 17.20 -2.28 -11.13
N PRO A 98 17.67 -1.13 -10.61
CA PRO A 98 18.78 -1.09 -9.66
C PRO A 98 18.44 -1.95 -8.44
N ARG A 99 19.22 -3.01 -8.22
CA ARG A 99 19.07 -3.91 -7.07
C ARG A 99 20.32 -3.82 -6.21
N HIS A 100 20.12 -3.74 -4.91
CA HIS A 100 21.20 -3.78 -3.94
C HIS A 100 20.91 -4.89 -2.94
N VAL A 101 21.86 -5.81 -2.76
CA VAL A 101 21.67 -7.07 -2.00
C VAL A 101 21.15 -6.79 -0.58
N GLN A 102 21.69 -5.77 0.08
CA GLN A 102 21.25 -5.38 1.42
C GLN A 102 19.83 -4.80 1.44
N VAL A 103 19.40 -4.10 0.39
CA VAL A 103 18.03 -3.55 0.31
C VAL A 103 17.01 -4.67 0.13
N GLU A 104 17.32 -5.66 -0.71
CA GLU A 104 16.47 -6.84 -0.88
C GLU A 104 16.35 -7.63 0.43
N ALA A 105 17.47 -7.84 1.13
CA ALA A 105 17.48 -8.51 2.43
C ALA A 105 16.67 -7.74 3.50
N MET A 106 16.81 -6.41 3.54
CA MET A 106 16.01 -5.56 4.45
C MET A 106 14.52 -5.65 4.14
N GLY A 107 14.14 -5.63 2.86
CA GLY A 107 12.74 -5.82 2.45
C GLY A 107 12.16 -7.16 2.91
N GLN A 108 12.87 -8.27 2.66
CA GLN A 108 12.46 -9.61 3.09
C GLN A 108 12.37 -9.74 4.62
N ALA A 109 13.28 -9.08 5.35
CA ALA A 109 13.26 -9.08 6.81
C ALA A 109 12.06 -8.29 7.36
N LEU A 110 11.75 -7.12 6.78
CA LEU A 110 10.57 -6.34 7.15
C LEU A 110 9.27 -7.12 6.90
N ASP A 111 9.19 -7.79 5.76
CA ASP A 111 8.06 -8.64 5.40
C ASP A 111 7.87 -9.79 6.41
N SER A 112 8.98 -10.43 6.79
CA SER A 112 8.97 -11.51 7.79
C SER A 112 8.55 -11.00 9.17
N LEU A 113 9.04 -9.83 9.58
CA LEU A 113 8.68 -9.20 10.86
C LEU A 113 7.20 -8.80 10.88
N ALA A 114 6.68 -8.18 9.82
CA ALA A 114 5.28 -7.81 9.73
C ALA A 114 4.36 -9.04 9.83
N ARG A 115 4.73 -10.15 9.17
CA ARG A 115 4.01 -11.43 9.31
C ARG A 115 4.03 -11.94 10.76
N LEU A 116 5.20 -12.02 11.39
CA LEU A 116 5.33 -12.53 12.77
C LEU A 116 4.54 -11.68 13.78
N VAL A 117 4.51 -10.35 13.60
CA VAL A 117 3.71 -9.45 14.44
C VAL A 117 2.21 -9.76 14.32
N ARG A 118 1.72 -10.06 13.11
CA ARG A 118 0.31 -10.43 12.91
C ARG A 118 -0.03 -11.82 13.45
N GLU A 119 0.84 -12.81 13.27
CA GLU A 119 0.65 -14.14 13.86
C GLU A 119 0.58 -14.05 15.40
N TYR A 120 1.41 -13.20 16.01
CA TYR A 120 1.34 -12.96 17.46
C TYR A 120 0.07 -12.21 17.88
N LYS A 121 -0.42 -11.28 17.05
CA LYS A 121 -1.72 -10.61 17.26
C LYS A 121 -2.86 -11.62 17.27
N GLU A 122 -2.93 -12.49 16.27
CA GLU A 122 -3.95 -13.55 16.17
C GLU A 122 -3.90 -14.49 17.38
N TYR A 123 -2.70 -14.84 17.84
CA TYR A 123 -2.52 -15.59 19.09
C TYR A 123 -3.11 -14.86 20.31
N LEU A 124 -2.86 -13.55 20.46
CA LEU A 124 -3.41 -12.76 21.57
C LEU A 124 -4.94 -12.60 21.47
N GLU A 125 -5.49 -12.44 20.28
CA GLU A 125 -6.94 -12.44 20.04
C GLU A 125 -7.58 -13.76 20.51
N GLY A 126 -6.93 -14.89 20.20
CA GLY A 126 -7.34 -16.21 20.70
C GLY A 126 -7.28 -16.30 22.23
N ARG A 127 -6.24 -15.75 22.86
CA ARG A 127 -6.12 -15.70 24.34
C ARG A 127 -7.18 -14.82 24.99
N ALA A 128 -7.49 -13.68 24.39
CA ALA A 128 -8.54 -12.78 24.86
C ALA A 128 -9.92 -13.45 24.79
N ALA A 129 -10.21 -14.15 23.69
CA ALA A 129 -11.46 -14.90 23.54
C ALA A 129 -11.59 -16.04 24.57
N GLN A 130 -10.49 -16.74 24.88
CA GLN A 130 -10.47 -17.79 25.91
C GLN A 130 -10.73 -17.24 27.31
N ASP A 131 -10.10 -16.12 27.68
CA ASP A 131 -10.33 -15.48 28.98
C ASP A 131 -11.76 -14.97 29.11
N ALA A 132 -12.30 -14.35 28.05
CA ALA A 132 -13.69 -13.90 28.01
C ALA A 132 -14.71 -15.06 28.16
N ALA A 133 -14.37 -16.26 27.70
CA ALA A 133 -15.19 -17.46 27.85
C ALA A 133 -14.94 -18.23 29.17
N SER A 134 -13.96 -17.81 29.99
CA SER A 134 -13.62 -18.47 31.25
C SER A 134 -14.70 -18.26 32.31
N ALA A 135 -14.93 -19.26 33.14
CA ALA A 135 -15.86 -19.17 34.28
C ALA A 135 -15.39 -18.20 35.38
N ALA A 136 -14.10 -17.84 35.39
CA ALA A 136 -13.51 -16.87 36.32
C ALA A 136 -12.53 -15.96 35.56
N PRO A 137 -13.04 -14.96 34.81
CA PRO A 137 -12.19 -14.03 34.06
C PRO A 137 -11.35 -13.18 35.02
N VAL A 138 -10.11 -12.91 34.62
CA VAL A 138 -9.20 -12.10 35.45
C VAL A 138 -9.55 -10.61 35.28
N PRO A 139 -9.87 -9.87 36.37
CA PRO A 139 -10.25 -8.46 36.26
C PRO A 139 -9.17 -7.62 35.56
N GLY A 140 -9.55 -6.90 34.51
CA GLY A 140 -8.67 -6.02 33.75
C GLY A 140 -7.77 -6.69 32.70
N LEU A 141 -7.77 -8.03 32.64
CA LEU A 141 -6.96 -8.77 31.67
C LEU A 141 -7.45 -8.56 30.24
N ASP A 142 -8.76 -8.61 29.99
CA ASP A 142 -9.35 -8.29 28.68
C ASP A 142 -8.91 -6.91 28.17
N ARG A 143 -9.04 -5.87 28.99
CA ARG A 143 -8.63 -4.49 28.63
C ARG A 143 -7.13 -4.41 28.29
N THR A 144 -6.32 -5.22 28.98
CA THR A 144 -4.89 -5.33 28.71
C THR A 144 -4.64 -6.01 27.37
N PHE A 145 -5.32 -7.13 27.07
CA PHE A 145 -5.25 -7.79 25.77
C PHE A 145 -5.66 -6.84 24.63
N GLN A 146 -6.81 -6.17 24.73
CA GLN A 146 -7.26 -5.21 23.73
C GLN A 146 -6.23 -4.10 23.47
N THR A 147 -5.60 -3.59 24.54
CA THR A 147 -4.53 -2.59 24.41
C THR A 147 -3.31 -3.13 23.66
N GLN A 148 -2.87 -4.36 23.96
CA GLN A 148 -1.72 -4.95 23.27
C GLN A 148 -2.04 -5.35 21.82
N ILE A 149 -3.25 -5.85 21.56
CA ILE A 149 -3.72 -6.17 20.21
C ILE A 149 -3.71 -4.91 19.32
N ALA A 150 -4.23 -3.79 19.82
CA ALA A 150 -4.20 -2.52 19.10
C ALA A 150 -2.77 -2.02 18.85
N ARG A 151 -1.84 -2.22 19.80
CA ARG A 151 -0.42 -1.88 19.61
C ARG A 151 0.27 -2.76 18.57
N LEU A 152 -0.02 -4.05 18.54
CA LEU A 152 0.49 -4.96 17.51
C LEU A 152 -0.04 -4.60 16.12
N GLU A 153 -1.31 -4.22 16.03
CA GLU A 153 -1.91 -3.73 14.79
C GLU A 153 -1.22 -2.46 14.28
N GLN A 154 -0.99 -1.49 15.17
CA GLN A 154 -0.24 -0.28 14.85
C GLN A 154 1.22 -0.59 14.44
N MET A 155 1.87 -1.54 15.11
CA MET A 155 3.23 -1.97 14.79
C MET A 155 3.30 -2.63 13.41
N ALA A 156 2.36 -3.52 13.08
CA ALA A 156 2.28 -4.14 11.76
C ALA A 156 2.07 -3.09 10.66
N GLU A 157 1.17 -2.13 10.88
CA GLU A 157 0.93 -1.03 9.93
C GLU A 157 2.17 -0.17 9.70
N THR A 158 2.90 0.15 10.78
CA THR A 158 4.15 0.93 10.71
C THR A 158 5.22 0.21 9.90
N LEU A 159 5.38 -1.11 10.09
CA LEU A 159 6.35 -1.93 9.36
C LEU A 159 5.97 -2.04 7.86
N ASP A 160 4.71 -2.33 7.56
CA ASP A 160 4.24 -2.57 6.19
C ASP A 160 4.14 -1.30 5.34
N THR A 161 3.93 -0.16 5.98
CA THR A 161 3.70 1.12 5.29
C THR A 161 4.91 2.02 5.49
N GLN A 162 5.05 2.62 6.68
CA GLN A 162 5.98 3.71 6.90
C GLN A 162 7.45 3.28 6.72
N VAL A 163 7.86 2.17 7.34
CA VAL A 163 9.27 1.72 7.26
C VAL A 163 9.60 1.23 5.85
N LEU A 164 8.69 0.48 5.23
CA LEU A 164 8.86 -0.03 3.87
C LEU A 164 8.92 1.12 2.84
N ASP A 165 8.07 2.12 2.97
CA ASP A 165 8.05 3.31 2.12
C ASP A 165 9.36 4.10 2.25
N GLN A 166 9.84 4.34 3.48
CA GLN A 166 11.12 5.00 3.71
C GLN A 166 12.29 4.26 3.06
N LEU A 167 12.34 2.93 3.18
CA LEU A 167 13.37 2.12 2.53
C LEU A 167 13.34 2.27 1.00
N ARG A 168 12.13 2.30 0.41
CA ARG A 168 11.95 2.48 -1.03
C ARG A 168 12.33 3.88 -1.49
N GLU A 169 11.92 4.91 -0.76
CA GLU A 169 12.27 6.31 -1.05
C GLU A 169 13.79 6.50 -1.08
N LEU A 170 14.50 6.00 -0.07
CA LEU A 170 15.97 6.04 -0.02
C LEU A 170 16.60 5.33 -1.22
N THR A 171 16.13 4.13 -1.53
CA THR A 171 16.67 3.33 -2.64
C THR A 171 16.44 4.02 -3.98
N ASN A 172 15.24 4.57 -4.21
CA ASN A 172 14.89 5.28 -5.44
C ASN A 172 15.68 6.59 -5.58
N ALA A 173 15.89 7.32 -4.48
CA ALA A 173 16.68 8.55 -4.48
C ALA A 173 18.13 8.26 -4.88
N ILE A 174 18.77 7.25 -4.29
CA ILE A 174 20.14 6.84 -4.61
C ILE A 174 20.24 6.39 -6.07
N ALA A 175 19.36 5.49 -6.51
CA ALA A 175 19.32 5.01 -7.89
C ALA A 175 19.19 6.16 -8.90
N THR A 176 18.34 7.15 -8.60
CA THR A 176 18.16 8.33 -9.45
C THR A 176 19.43 9.18 -9.50
N MET A 177 20.09 9.40 -8.36
CA MET A 177 21.36 10.13 -8.31
C MET A 177 22.46 9.43 -9.11
N GLU A 178 22.59 8.11 -9.00
CA GLU A 178 23.59 7.33 -9.74
C GLU A 178 23.33 7.38 -11.26
N LEU A 179 22.07 7.25 -11.69
CA LEU A 179 21.71 7.38 -13.10
C LEU A 179 22.02 8.77 -13.66
N ARG A 180 21.78 9.84 -12.87
CA ARG A 180 22.17 11.20 -13.23
C ARG A 180 23.69 11.36 -13.33
N ALA A 181 24.44 10.80 -12.37
CA ALA A 181 25.91 10.86 -12.38
C ALA A 181 26.52 10.20 -13.63
N ILE A 182 25.85 9.19 -14.20
CA ILE A 182 26.29 8.47 -15.40
C ILE A 182 25.68 9.07 -16.69
N GLY A 183 24.91 10.16 -16.58
CA GLY A 183 24.28 10.85 -17.73
C GLY A 183 23.13 10.07 -18.39
N LYS A 184 22.57 9.06 -17.71
CA LYS A 184 21.44 8.25 -18.21
C LYS A 184 20.07 8.81 -17.82
N PHE A 185 20.03 9.88 -17.04
CA PHE A 185 18.82 10.59 -16.63
C PHE A 185 19.10 12.09 -16.66
N VAL A 186 18.29 12.86 -17.38
CA VAL A 186 18.27 14.34 -17.36
C VAL A 186 17.21 14.78 -16.36
#